data_AF-A0A316BET6-F1
#
_entry.id   AF-A0A316BET6-F1
#
_cell.length_a   1.000
_cell.length_b   1.000
_cell.length_c   1.000
_cell.angle_alpha   90.00
_cell.angle_beta   90.00
_cell.angle_gamma   90.00
#
_symmetry.space_group_name_H-M   'P 1'
#
loop_
_entity.id
_entity.type
_entity.pdbx_description
1 polymer ?
#
loop_
_entity_poly.entity_id
_entity_poly.type
_entity_poly.pdbx_seq_one_letter_code
_entity_poly.pdbx_strand_id
1 'polypeptide(L)'
;MVTDRLAFISTKYGNLFPCSGASDYRKKHRCAVCYSDSGSLRSVYLEEPSVLSFPAGEFQTELITFYEDGNAKRIFPLYGQISAYWSIEEEAENAPYYDFSIASEIIHIRPQCIFFYPSGKIRAITLWPSDEISVNTPAGPIKTRLGVELYESGKIRSIEPIFGTVIHTPEGDIKPYRFRPVMMHAENATLKFDEDGRILNDYPKRNS
;
A
#
# COMPACT_ATOMS: atom_id res chain seq x y z
N MET A 1 5.92 1.84 -44.10
CA MET A 1 6.31 1.08 -42.89
C MET A 1 6.25 2.03 -41.71
N VAL A 2 5.10 2.09 -41.04
CA VAL A 2 5.00 2.78 -39.75
C VAL A 2 5.59 1.82 -38.73
N THR A 3 6.71 2.18 -38.14
CA THR A 3 7.29 1.41 -37.03
C THR A 3 6.46 1.79 -35.81
N ASP A 4 5.56 0.90 -35.39
CA ASP A 4 4.92 0.95 -34.07
C ASP A 4 5.99 0.75 -33.00
N ARG A 5 6.77 1.80 -32.73
CA ARG A 5 7.50 1.88 -31.46
C ARG A 5 6.45 2.22 -30.41
N LEU A 6 6.07 1.22 -29.61
CA LEU A 6 5.32 1.46 -28.37
C LEU A 6 6.01 2.60 -27.61
N ALA A 7 5.30 3.70 -27.42
CA ALA A 7 5.82 4.84 -26.67
C ALA A 7 5.96 4.40 -25.20
N PHE A 8 7.19 4.30 -24.72
CA PHE A 8 7.49 3.97 -23.32
C PHE A 8 8.08 5.17 -22.59
N ILE A 9 7.91 5.20 -21.28
CA ILE A 9 8.54 6.19 -20.40
C ILE A 9 9.69 5.49 -19.68
N SER A 10 10.92 5.94 -19.94
CA SER A 10 12.08 5.40 -19.24
C SER A 10 12.19 5.99 -17.84
N THR A 11 12.35 5.13 -16.84
CA THR A 11 12.57 5.51 -15.44
C THR A 11 13.71 4.68 -14.86
N LYS A 12 14.21 5.06 -13.68
CA LYS A 12 15.20 4.25 -12.95
C LYS A 12 14.65 2.89 -12.46
N TYR A 13 13.34 2.69 -12.50
CA TYR A 13 12.67 1.45 -12.10
C TYR A 13 12.42 0.50 -13.28
N GLY A 14 12.68 0.96 -14.51
CA GLY A 14 12.40 0.25 -15.75
C GLY A 14 11.66 1.11 -16.78
N ASN A 15 11.40 0.52 -17.94
CA ASN A 15 10.59 1.12 -18.98
C ASN A 15 9.11 0.88 -18.68
N LEU A 16 8.33 1.95 -18.65
CA LEU A 16 6.90 1.91 -18.39
C LEU A 16 6.16 2.01 -19.72
N PHE A 17 5.30 1.04 -19.99
CA PHE A 17 4.46 0.99 -21.19
C PHE A 17 3.04 1.43 -20.81
N PRO A 18 2.65 2.69 -21.05
CA PRO A 18 1.35 3.18 -20.63
C PRO A 18 0.21 2.50 -21.38
N CYS A 19 -0.93 2.38 -20.72
CA CYS A 19 -2.14 1.82 -21.32
C CYS A 19 -2.58 2.62 -22.54
N SER A 20 -2.71 1.95 -23.68
CA SER A 20 -3.07 2.48 -25.00
C SER A 20 -4.57 2.77 -25.16
N GLY A 21 -5.39 2.36 -24.18
CA GLY A 21 -6.84 2.65 -24.15
C GLY A 21 -7.73 1.59 -24.79
N ALA A 22 -7.18 0.47 -25.29
CA ALA A 22 -7.99 -0.69 -25.64
C ALA A 22 -8.63 -1.26 -24.36
N SER A 23 -9.91 -1.00 -24.14
CA SER A 23 -10.65 -1.42 -22.95
C SER A 23 -11.00 -2.90 -23.04
N ASP A 24 -10.46 -3.71 -22.14
CA ASP A 24 -11.13 -4.94 -21.72
C ASP A 24 -12.03 -4.64 -20.50
N TYR A 25 -12.77 -5.64 -20.02
CA TYR A 25 -13.70 -5.50 -18.90
C TYR A 25 -13.02 -5.21 -17.54
N ARG A 26 -11.70 -5.43 -17.44
CA ARG A 26 -10.88 -5.22 -16.23
C ARG A 26 -10.15 -3.88 -16.28
N LYS A 27 -9.88 -3.29 -17.44
CA LYS A 27 -9.14 -2.02 -17.53
C LYS A 27 -9.99 -0.84 -17.09
N LYS A 28 -9.46 -0.06 -16.15
CA LYS A 28 -10.10 1.18 -15.71
C LYS A 28 -10.06 2.23 -16.81
N HIS A 29 -11.18 2.90 -17.06
CA HIS A 29 -11.19 4.12 -17.86
C HIS A 29 -10.50 5.26 -17.10
N ARG A 30 -9.21 5.46 -17.35
CA ARG A 30 -8.39 6.49 -16.69
C ARG A 30 -7.27 7.01 -17.58
N CYS A 31 -6.73 8.16 -17.19
CA CYS A 31 -5.51 8.71 -17.75
C CYS A 31 -4.34 7.71 -17.59
N ALA A 32 -3.73 7.34 -18.72
CA ALA A 32 -2.61 6.40 -18.81
C ALA A 32 -1.30 7.00 -18.30
N VAL A 33 -1.06 8.28 -18.61
CA VAL A 33 0.08 9.06 -18.14
C VAL A 33 -0.43 10.39 -17.63
N CYS A 34 -0.26 10.66 -16.34
CA CYS A 34 -0.71 11.90 -15.74
C CYS A 34 0.49 12.66 -15.19
N TYR A 35 0.45 13.98 -15.35
CA TYR A 35 1.44 14.91 -14.83
C TYR A 35 0.82 15.73 -13.70
N SER A 36 1.64 16.26 -12.80
CA SER A 36 1.23 17.28 -11.84
C SER A 36 1.23 18.67 -12.47
N ASP A 37 0.73 19.67 -11.75
CA ASP A 37 0.65 21.06 -12.24
C ASP A 37 2.04 21.66 -12.51
N SER A 38 3.09 21.13 -11.87
CA SER A 38 4.49 21.49 -12.11
C SER A 38 5.06 20.90 -13.41
N GLY A 39 4.33 19.97 -14.05
CA GLY A 39 4.79 19.20 -15.21
C GLY A 39 5.55 17.92 -14.86
N SER A 40 5.74 17.61 -13.57
CA SER A 40 6.39 16.35 -13.15
C SER A 40 5.49 15.14 -13.42
N LEU A 41 6.09 13.99 -13.73
CA LEU A 41 5.36 12.74 -13.90
C LEU A 41 4.66 12.39 -12.59
N ARG A 42 3.33 12.23 -12.59
CA ARG A 42 2.52 11.95 -11.39
C ARG A 42 2.12 10.49 -11.31
N SER A 43 1.73 9.88 -12.42
CA SER A 43 1.36 8.46 -12.45
C SER A 43 1.41 7.87 -13.86
N VAL A 44 1.70 6.57 -13.94
CA VAL A 44 1.57 5.78 -15.16
C VAL A 44 0.74 4.53 -14.87
N TYR A 45 -0.38 4.37 -15.58
CA TYR A 45 -1.17 3.15 -15.63
C TYR A 45 -0.69 2.31 -16.81
N LEU A 46 -0.25 1.09 -16.54
CA LEU A 46 0.45 0.26 -17.52
C LEU A 46 -0.54 -0.53 -18.38
N GLU A 47 -0.16 -0.80 -19.63
CA GLU A 47 -0.92 -1.63 -20.56
C GLU A 47 -1.09 -3.06 -20.03
N GLU A 48 0.00 -3.61 -19.49
CA GLU A 48 0.06 -4.91 -18.83
C GLU A 48 0.83 -4.77 -17.50
N PRO A 49 0.44 -5.52 -16.45
CA PRO A 49 1.23 -5.60 -15.23
C PRO A 49 2.68 -5.99 -15.54
N SER A 50 3.63 -5.18 -15.11
CA SER A 50 5.05 -5.36 -15.40
C SER A 50 5.84 -5.48 -14.11
N VAL A 51 6.90 -6.29 -14.10
CA VAL A 51 7.83 -6.39 -12.98
C VAL A 51 8.79 -5.21 -13.05
N LEU A 52 8.82 -4.40 -11.99
CA LEU A 52 9.69 -3.25 -11.85
C LEU A 52 10.61 -3.43 -10.63
N SER A 53 11.85 -2.96 -10.73
CA SER A 53 12.86 -3.14 -9.68
C SER A 53 12.97 -1.88 -8.82
N PHE A 54 12.76 -2.02 -7.51
CA PHE A 54 12.85 -0.96 -6.51
C PHE A 54 13.93 -1.29 -5.46
N PRO A 55 14.42 -0.31 -4.69
CA PRO A 55 15.34 -0.60 -3.59
C PRO A 55 14.81 -1.61 -2.57
N ALA A 56 13.49 -1.70 -2.41
CA ALA A 56 12.83 -2.64 -1.51
C ALA A 56 12.55 -4.03 -2.11
N GLY A 57 12.83 -4.25 -3.40
CA GLY A 57 12.54 -5.50 -4.10
C GLY A 57 11.94 -5.30 -5.48
N GLU A 58 11.64 -6.41 -6.15
CA GLU A 58 10.96 -6.41 -7.44
C GLU A 58 9.48 -6.70 -7.25
N PHE A 59 8.63 -5.89 -7.89
CA PHE A 59 7.20 -6.00 -7.72
C PHE A 59 6.51 -5.93 -9.08
N GLN A 60 5.54 -6.81 -9.29
CA GLN A 60 4.55 -6.61 -10.33
C GLN A 60 3.84 -5.30 -10.04
N THR A 61 3.60 -4.52 -11.08
CA THR A 61 2.98 -3.21 -10.99
C THR A 61 2.05 -3.04 -12.17
N GLU A 62 0.79 -2.69 -11.92
CA GLU A 62 -0.19 -2.27 -12.94
C GLU A 62 -0.36 -0.74 -12.92
N LEU A 63 -0.19 -0.12 -11.75
CA LEU A 63 -0.15 1.34 -11.58
C LEU A 63 1.03 1.75 -10.72
N ILE A 64 1.77 2.75 -11.20
CA ILE A 64 2.80 3.46 -10.43
C ILE A 64 2.45 4.94 -10.32
N THR A 65 2.74 5.52 -9.16
CA THR A 65 2.64 6.97 -8.90
C THR A 65 3.98 7.48 -8.39
N PHE A 66 4.23 8.78 -8.54
CA PHE A 66 5.53 9.39 -8.24
C PHE A 66 5.40 10.58 -7.29
N TYR A 67 6.51 10.84 -6.60
CA TYR A 67 6.78 12.14 -5.98
C TYR A 67 7.24 13.14 -7.05
N GLU A 68 7.24 14.42 -6.71
CA GLU A 68 7.68 15.51 -7.60
C GLU A 68 9.15 15.35 -8.05
N ASP A 69 9.97 14.67 -7.25
CA ASP A 69 11.38 14.38 -7.57
C ASP A 69 11.57 13.15 -8.50
N GLY A 70 10.47 12.54 -8.96
CA GLY A 70 10.48 11.35 -9.82
C GLY A 70 10.71 10.03 -9.08
N ASN A 71 10.87 10.03 -7.76
CA ASN A 71 10.88 8.79 -6.98
C ASN A 71 9.48 8.15 -6.97
N ALA A 72 9.44 6.82 -7.00
CA ALA A 72 8.21 6.07 -6.84
C ALA A 72 7.58 6.42 -5.49
N LYS A 73 6.31 6.81 -5.55
CA LYS A 73 5.47 7.09 -4.40
C LYS A 73 4.72 5.83 -4.02
N ARG A 74 3.80 5.36 -4.87
CA ARG A 74 3.03 4.13 -4.64
C ARG A 74 3.05 3.25 -5.87
N ILE A 75 3.02 1.94 -5.64
CA ILE A 75 2.68 0.96 -6.66
C ILE A 75 1.46 0.15 -6.24
N PHE A 76 0.73 -0.30 -7.24
CA PHE A 76 -0.40 -1.22 -7.11
C PHE A 76 -0.10 -2.40 -8.02
N PRO A 77 0.15 -3.60 -7.47
CA PRO A 77 0.44 -4.78 -8.28
C PRO A 77 -0.67 -5.15 -9.24
N LEU A 78 -1.91 -4.90 -8.81
CA LEU A 78 -3.11 -4.93 -9.64
C LEU A 78 -3.93 -3.66 -9.41
N TYR A 79 -4.56 -3.16 -10.47
CA TYR A 79 -5.37 -1.95 -10.41
C TYR A 79 -6.59 -2.00 -11.37
N GLY A 80 -7.19 -3.18 -11.49
CA GLY A 80 -8.35 -3.45 -12.32
C GLY A 80 -9.63 -2.77 -11.83
N GLN A 81 -10.54 -2.53 -12.76
CA GLN A 81 -11.87 -1.98 -12.57
C GLN A 81 -12.74 -2.98 -11.82
N ILE A 82 -13.39 -2.50 -10.76
CA ILE A 82 -14.45 -3.24 -10.11
C ILE A 82 -15.76 -2.91 -10.84
N SER A 83 -16.50 -3.93 -11.22
CA SER A 83 -17.74 -3.83 -11.98
C SER A 83 -18.78 -4.85 -11.49
N ALA A 84 -19.97 -4.87 -12.09
CA ALA A 84 -20.97 -5.89 -11.79
C ALA A 84 -20.52 -7.34 -12.15
N TYR A 85 -19.49 -7.48 -12.99
CA TYR A 85 -18.94 -8.76 -13.46
C TYR A 85 -17.53 -9.05 -12.93
N TRP A 86 -16.96 -8.14 -12.13
CA TRP A 86 -15.62 -8.27 -11.58
C TRP A 86 -15.57 -7.60 -10.22
N SER A 87 -15.59 -8.42 -9.18
CA SER A 87 -15.59 -8.04 -7.78
C SER A 87 -14.19 -7.69 -7.29
N ILE A 88 -14.12 -7.06 -6.11
CA ILE A 88 -12.83 -6.78 -5.47
C ILE A 88 -12.17 -8.06 -4.95
N GLU A 89 -12.97 -9.07 -4.64
CA GLU A 89 -12.53 -10.41 -4.26
C GLU A 89 -11.86 -11.13 -5.44
N GLU A 90 -12.49 -11.16 -6.61
CA GLU A 90 -11.91 -11.72 -7.85
C GLU A 90 -10.64 -10.98 -8.26
N GLU A 91 -10.62 -9.65 -8.10
CA GLU A 91 -9.41 -8.85 -8.29
C GLU A 91 -8.28 -9.31 -7.35
N ALA A 92 -8.58 -9.48 -6.07
CA ALA A 92 -7.61 -9.89 -5.06
C ALA A 92 -7.05 -11.30 -5.33
N GLU A 93 -7.88 -12.25 -5.79
CA GLU A 93 -7.50 -13.64 -6.10
C GLU A 93 -6.35 -13.73 -7.12
N ASN A 94 -6.22 -12.74 -8.00
CA ASN A 94 -5.16 -12.68 -9.00
C ASN A 94 -3.90 -11.96 -8.48
N ALA A 95 -3.93 -11.38 -7.28
CA ALA A 95 -2.82 -10.58 -6.77
C ALA A 95 -1.63 -11.45 -6.35
N PRO A 96 -0.40 -11.08 -6.74
CA PRO A 96 0.80 -11.81 -6.36
C PRO A 96 1.11 -11.67 -4.87
N TYR A 97 1.65 -12.74 -4.27
CA TYR A 97 2.18 -12.74 -2.92
C TYR A 97 3.66 -12.34 -2.91
N TYR A 98 4.07 -11.67 -1.84
CA TYR A 98 5.45 -11.30 -1.58
C TYR A 98 5.77 -11.47 -0.09
N ASP A 99 7.06 -11.61 0.19
CA ASP A 99 7.61 -11.64 1.54
C ASP A 99 8.07 -10.24 1.94
N PHE A 100 7.51 -9.71 3.03
CA PHE A 100 7.90 -8.41 3.57
C PHE A 100 8.52 -8.55 4.95
N SER A 101 9.63 -7.84 5.17
CA SER A 101 10.14 -7.63 6.52
C SER A 101 9.33 -6.55 7.23
N ILE A 102 8.46 -6.96 8.14
CA ILE A 102 7.60 -6.09 8.95
C ILE A 102 7.92 -6.38 10.41
N ALA A 103 8.36 -5.37 11.15
CA ALA A 103 8.67 -5.50 12.59
C ALA A 103 9.68 -6.63 12.92
N SER A 104 10.70 -6.78 12.07
CA SER A 104 11.72 -7.83 12.16
C SER A 104 11.22 -9.26 11.90
N GLU A 105 10.00 -9.41 11.38
CA GLU A 105 9.45 -10.69 10.94
C GLU A 105 9.23 -10.70 9.44
N ILE A 106 9.29 -11.88 8.82
CA ILE A 106 8.88 -12.06 7.43
C ILE A 106 7.40 -12.41 7.39
N ILE A 107 6.61 -11.58 6.72
CA ILE A 107 5.18 -11.78 6.55
C ILE A 107 4.90 -12.00 5.05
N HIS A 108 4.29 -13.14 4.74
CA HIS A 108 3.91 -13.54 3.38
C HIS A 108 2.49 -13.06 3.04
N ILE A 109 2.37 -12.03 2.21
CA ILE A 109 1.09 -11.35 1.92
C ILE A 109 1.01 -10.92 0.46
N ARG A 110 -0.22 -10.74 -0.02
CA ARG A 110 -0.51 -10.07 -1.29
C ARG A 110 -0.90 -8.61 -1.04
N PRO A 111 -0.08 -7.62 -1.41
CA PRO A 111 -0.39 -6.22 -1.15
C PRO A 111 -1.33 -5.68 -2.22
N GLN A 112 -2.35 -4.92 -1.79
CA GLN A 112 -3.15 -4.11 -2.71
C GLN A 112 -2.35 -2.86 -3.15
N CYS A 113 -1.60 -2.26 -2.23
CA CYS A 113 -0.79 -1.08 -2.47
C CYS A 113 0.48 -1.13 -1.62
N ILE A 114 1.60 -0.77 -2.22
CA ILE A 114 2.87 -0.54 -1.51
C ILE A 114 3.19 0.95 -1.64
N PHE A 115 3.38 1.61 -0.50
CA PHE A 115 3.75 3.02 -0.41
C PHE A 115 5.21 3.13 0.01
N PHE A 116 5.97 3.99 -0.66
CA PHE A 116 7.40 4.19 -0.42
C PHE A 116 7.69 5.59 0.15
N TYR A 117 8.76 5.68 0.92
CA TYR A 117 9.47 6.94 1.15
C TYR A 117 10.24 7.36 -0.12
N PRO A 118 10.60 8.65 -0.28
CA PRO A 118 11.45 9.08 -1.39
C PRO A 118 12.79 8.32 -1.47
N SER A 119 13.30 7.82 -0.34
CA SER A 119 14.49 6.94 -0.29
C SER A 119 14.29 5.58 -0.97
N GLY A 120 13.06 5.19 -1.30
CA GLY A 120 12.68 3.91 -1.89
C GLY A 120 12.42 2.81 -0.86
N LYS A 121 12.58 3.10 0.44
CA LYS A 121 12.16 2.18 1.51
C LYS A 121 10.64 2.13 1.61
N ILE A 122 10.12 0.98 2.05
CA ILE A 122 8.68 0.80 2.26
C ILE A 122 8.23 1.66 3.43
N ARG A 123 7.22 2.47 3.17
CA ARG A 123 6.50 3.29 4.14
C ARG A 123 5.24 2.61 4.64
N ALA A 124 4.44 2.02 3.75
CA ALA A 124 3.22 1.36 4.16
C ALA A 124 2.86 0.24 3.20
N ILE A 125 2.17 -0.76 3.71
CA ILE A 125 1.59 -1.83 2.91
C ILE A 125 0.10 -1.86 3.24
N THR A 126 -0.73 -1.73 2.21
CA THR A 126 -2.19 -1.86 2.32
C THR A 126 -2.61 -3.23 1.81
N LEU A 127 -3.47 -3.90 2.57
CA LEU A 127 -3.97 -5.24 2.25
C LEU A 127 -5.23 -5.17 1.38
N TRP A 128 -5.54 -6.29 0.71
CA TRP A 128 -6.85 -6.47 0.12
C TRP A 128 -7.92 -6.58 1.23
N PRO A 129 -9.16 -6.12 1.01
CA PRO A 129 -10.22 -6.17 2.03
C PRO A 129 -10.56 -7.58 2.55
N SER A 130 -10.31 -8.59 1.74
CA SER A 130 -10.47 -10.01 2.08
C SER A 130 -9.40 -10.53 3.04
N ASP A 131 -8.31 -9.79 3.23
CA ASP A 131 -7.11 -10.30 3.90
C ASP A 131 -7.03 -9.79 5.35
N GLU A 132 -6.43 -10.62 6.20
CA GLU A 132 -6.12 -10.31 7.60
C GLU A 132 -4.72 -10.82 7.90
N ILE A 133 -3.95 -10.03 8.64
CA ILE A 133 -2.62 -10.44 9.13
C ILE A 133 -2.52 -10.18 10.63
N SER A 134 -1.66 -10.95 11.29
CA SER A 134 -1.21 -10.67 12.65
C SER A 134 0.22 -10.14 12.58
N VAL A 135 0.48 -9.00 13.22
CA VAL A 135 1.79 -8.35 13.23
C VAL A 135 2.27 -8.23 14.66
N ASN A 136 3.50 -8.65 14.93
CA ASN A 136 4.12 -8.42 16.23
C ASN A 136 4.47 -6.94 16.40
N THR A 137 3.84 -6.31 17.39
CA THR A 137 4.06 -4.90 17.72
C THR A 137 4.69 -4.76 19.10
N PRO A 138 5.21 -3.58 19.46
CA PRO A 138 5.65 -3.30 20.83
C PRO A 138 4.56 -3.50 21.90
N ALA A 139 3.27 -3.44 21.51
CA ALA A 139 2.13 -3.70 22.38
C ALA A 139 1.64 -5.17 22.34
N GLY A 140 2.44 -6.07 21.75
CA GLY A 140 2.08 -7.47 21.49
C GLY A 140 1.53 -7.70 20.08
N PRO A 141 1.10 -8.93 19.77
CA PRO A 141 0.54 -9.27 18.47
C PRO A 141 -0.78 -8.53 18.21
N ILE A 142 -0.87 -7.81 17.09
CA ILE A 142 -2.07 -7.07 16.68
C ILE A 142 -2.54 -7.57 15.32
N LYS A 143 -3.83 -7.91 15.24
CA LYS A 143 -4.49 -8.24 13.98
C LYS A 143 -4.96 -6.99 13.26
N THR A 144 -4.78 -6.95 11.93
CA THR A 144 -5.23 -5.86 11.05
C THR A 144 -5.77 -6.41 9.73
N ARG A 145 -6.74 -5.69 9.16
CA ARG A 145 -7.26 -5.91 7.80
C ARG A 145 -6.91 -4.78 6.83
N LEU A 146 -6.31 -3.71 7.34
CA LEU A 146 -5.93 -2.54 6.55
C LEU A 146 -4.47 -2.62 6.10
N GLY A 147 -3.61 -3.23 6.93
CA GLY A 147 -2.17 -3.28 6.74
C GLY A 147 -1.41 -2.47 7.79
N VAL A 148 -0.20 -2.02 7.45
CA VAL A 148 0.75 -1.38 8.38
C VAL A 148 1.47 -0.18 7.74
N GLU A 149 1.78 0.82 8.56
CA GLU A 149 2.74 1.89 8.24
C GLU A 149 4.03 1.68 9.06
N LEU A 150 5.17 1.93 8.43
CA LEU A 150 6.52 1.74 8.95
C LEU A 150 7.29 3.06 8.95
N TYR A 151 8.22 3.19 9.89
CA TYR A 151 9.30 4.17 9.81
C TYR A 151 10.34 3.75 8.77
N GLU A 152 11.19 4.67 8.33
CA GLU A 152 12.34 4.33 7.45
C GLU A 152 13.34 3.38 8.12
N SER A 153 13.30 3.25 9.44
CA SER A 153 14.05 2.23 10.20
C SER A 153 13.47 0.81 10.06
N GLY A 154 12.28 0.65 9.47
CA GLY A 154 11.55 -0.63 9.36
C GLY A 154 10.71 -0.97 10.59
N LYS A 155 10.78 -0.16 11.66
CA LYS A 155 9.93 -0.29 12.84
C LYS A 155 8.49 0.10 12.51
N ILE A 156 7.53 -0.50 13.20
CA ILE A 156 6.11 -0.15 13.04
C ILE A 156 5.89 1.28 13.49
N ARG A 157 5.23 2.06 12.63
CA ARG A 157 4.76 3.40 12.92
C ARG A 157 3.30 3.40 13.33
N SER A 158 2.45 2.71 12.58
CA SER A 158 1.04 2.59 12.94
C SER A 158 0.37 1.37 12.30
N ILE A 159 -0.71 0.91 12.94
CA ILE A 159 -1.53 -0.22 12.52
C ILE A 159 -2.98 0.04 12.93
N GLU A 160 -3.96 -0.33 12.10
CA GLU A 160 -5.38 -0.22 12.47
C GLU A 160 -5.82 -1.58 13.03
N PRO A 161 -6.03 -1.71 14.35
CA PRO A 161 -6.46 -2.96 14.93
C PRO A 161 -7.87 -3.31 14.48
N ILE A 162 -8.15 -4.61 14.44
CA ILE A 162 -9.53 -5.08 14.23
C ILE A 162 -10.46 -4.55 15.33
N PHE A 163 -11.74 -4.37 14.98
CA PHE A 163 -12.74 -3.91 15.93
C PHE A 163 -12.79 -4.81 17.17
N GLY A 164 -12.77 -4.19 18.35
CA GLY A 164 -12.80 -4.90 19.63
C GLY A 164 -11.43 -5.24 20.21
N THR A 165 -10.31 -4.96 19.51
CA THR A 165 -8.97 -5.09 20.11
C THR A 165 -8.86 -4.28 21.40
N VAL A 166 -8.33 -4.92 22.44
CA VAL A 166 -7.97 -4.31 23.73
C VAL A 166 -6.46 -4.47 23.90
N ILE A 167 -5.78 -3.40 24.29
CA ILE A 167 -4.37 -3.43 24.66
C ILE A 167 -4.27 -3.12 26.15
N HIS A 168 -3.59 -4.01 26.88
CA HIS A 168 -3.35 -3.87 28.29
C HIS A 168 -2.05 -3.08 28.51
N THR A 169 -2.14 -1.89 29.11
CA THR A 169 -0.96 -1.10 29.50
C THR A 169 -0.89 -0.98 31.02
N PRO A 170 0.29 -0.63 31.59
CA PRO A 170 0.41 -0.36 33.03
C PRO A 170 -0.55 0.73 33.54
N GLU A 171 -0.93 1.69 32.68
CA GLU A 171 -1.85 2.78 32.96
C GLU A 171 -3.34 2.40 32.79
N GLY A 172 -3.62 1.20 32.30
CA GLY A 172 -4.96 0.68 32.06
C GLY A 172 -5.19 0.19 30.63
N ASP A 173 -6.41 -0.30 30.38
CA ASP A 173 -6.77 -0.82 29.07
C ASP A 173 -7.08 0.31 28.08
N ILE A 174 -6.56 0.18 26.85
CA ILE A 174 -6.93 1.03 25.73
C ILE A 174 -7.66 0.22 24.65
N LYS A 175 -8.55 0.88 23.92
CA LYS A 175 -9.33 0.31 22.80
C LYS A 175 -9.02 1.10 21.53
N PRO A 176 -7.91 0.79 20.86
CA PRO A 176 -7.33 1.65 19.85
C PRO A 176 -7.87 1.32 18.46
N TYR A 177 -9.18 1.41 18.25
CA TYR A 177 -9.81 1.12 16.94
C TYR A 177 -10.85 2.19 16.58
N ARG A 178 -11.11 2.37 15.28
CA ARG A 178 -12.29 3.12 14.81
C ARG A 178 -13.46 2.17 14.58
N PHE A 179 -14.66 2.60 14.98
CA PHE A 179 -15.90 1.89 14.60
C PHE A 179 -16.15 1.96 13.08
N ARG A 180 -15.68 3.03 12.42
CA ARG A 180 -15.77 3.26 10.97
C ARG A 180 -14.42 3.78 10.45
N PRO A 181 -13.42 2.91 10.29
CA PRO A 181 -12.16 3.31 9.69
C PRO A 181 -12.40 3.65 8.21
N VAL A 182 -11.72 4.70 7.71
CA VAL A 182 -11.62 4.93 6.26
C VAL A 182 -10.58 3.95 5.73
N MET A 183 -11.03 2.79 5.27
CA MET A 183 -10.16 1.69 4.83
C MET A 183 -9.70 1.86 3.38
N MET A 184 -9.04 2.97 3.06
CA MET A 184 -8.46 3.18 1.72
C MET A 184 -6.98 2.80 1.66
N HIS A 185 -6.23 3.18 2.70
CA HIS A 185 -4.80 3.01 2.79
C HIS A 185 -4.39 2.80 4.25
N ALA A 186 -3.27 2.12 4.49
CA ALA A 186 -2.78 1.80 5.83
C ALA A 186 -2.29 3.01 6.65
N GLU A 187 -2.06 4.14 6.00
CA GLU A 187 -1.69 5.40 6.64
C GLU A 187 -2.84 5.97 7.51
N ASN A 188 -2.48 6.68 8.58
CA ASN A 188 -3.41 7.31 9.54
C ASN A 188 -4.21 6.33 10.41
N ALA A 189 -3.67 5.14 10.60
CA ALA A 189 -4.22 4.19 11.55
C ALA A 189 -4.25 4.75 12.98
N THR A 190 -5.14 4.18 13.78
CA THR A 190 -5.37 4.57 15.17
C THR A 190 -4.17 4.25 16.05
N LEU A 191 -3.74 2.99 16.10
CA LEU A 191 -2.61 2.57 16.95
C LEU A 191 -1.30 3.02 16.36
N LYS A 192 -0.64 3.94 17.06
CA LYS A 192 0.62 4.56 16.65
C LYS A 192 1.70 4.33 17.68
N PHE A 193 2.91 4.17 17.20
CA PHE A 193 4.12 4.00 18.01
C PHE A 193 5.15 5.05 17.63
N ASP A 194 5.97 5.50 18.58
CA ASP A 194 7.23 6.16 18.26
C ASP A 194 8.29 5.13 17.82
N GLU A 195 9.49 5.60 17.43
CA GLU A 195 10.58 4.69 17.03
C GLU A 195 11.14 3.86 18.19
N ASP A 196 10.87 4.21 19.45
CA ASP A 196 11.24 3.40 20.61
C ASP A 196 10.17 2.35 20.95
N GLY A 197 9.04 2.36 20.24
CA GLY A 197 7.92 1.45 20.45
C GLY A 197 6.92 1.90 21.52
N ARG A 198 7.01 3.14 22.01
CA ARG A 198 6.01 3.70 22.93
C ARG A 198 4.74 4.06 22.17
N ILE A 199 3.59 3.73 22.75
CA ILE A 199 2.28 4.09 22.19
C ILE A 199 2.13 5.62 22.22
N LEU A 200 1.84 6.21 21.06
CA LEU A 200 1.54 7.64 20.93
C LEU A 200 0.05 7.86 21.23
N ASN A 201 -0.24 8.60 22.29
CA ASN A 201 -1.57 8.70 22.86
C ASN A 201 -2.40 9.80 22.17
N ASP A 202 -3.29 9.41 21.25
CA ASP A 202 -4.38 10.26 20.74
C ASP A 202 -5.77 9.81 21.24
N TYR A 203 -5.83 8.86 22.18
CA TYR A 203 -7.11 8.26 22.59
C TYR A 203 -7.82 9.06 23.67
N PRO A 204 -9.14 9.32 23.53
CA PRO A 204 -9.92 9.80 24.65
C PRO A 204 -9.90 8.72 25.74
N LYS A 205 -9.27 9.02 26.89
CA LYS A 205 -9.43 8.24 28.10
C LYS A 205 -10.92 8.23 28.45
N ARG A 206 -11.62 7.12 28.18
CA ARG A 206 -12.95 6.90 28.76
C ARG A 206 -12.73 6.40 30.17
N ASN A 207 -12.92 7.29 31.15
CA ASN A 207 -13.05 6.88 32.53
C ASN A 207 -14.20 5.86 32.63
N SER A 208 -13.92 4.73 33.26
CA SER A 208 -14.87 3.67 33.60
C SER A 208 -16.04 4.20 34.42
#